data_AF-A0A915UT47-F1
#
_entry.id   AF-A0A915UT47-F1
#
_cell.length_a   1.000
_cell.length_b   1.000
_cell.length_c   1.000
_cell.angle_alpha   90.00
_cell.angle_beta   90.00
_cell.angle_gamma   90.00
#
_symmetry.space_group_name_H-M   'P 1'
#
loop_
_entity.id
_entity.type
_entity.pdbx_description
1 polymer ?
#
loop_
_entity_poly.entity_id
_entity_poly.type
_entity_poly.pdbx_seq_one_letter_code
_entity_poly.pdbx_strand_id
1 'polypeptide(L)'
;MQPHWLTRAILSGGWRSTLRWLLPVALAAVAQGVWAPRMAIGGMTPDLPLLTLACIAMRTTPSIAAWAGFFTGLLHASMLEQTVGSLIVSRVLAATAVAYLPMLLSPRHPLSILPAVALLTLMAQGFLYLAAPVVDPSAFGWTSLGSMVYNMALAIPVYWLMMRILPPVSEDDTLLWNK
;
A
#
# COMPACT_ATOMS: atom_id res chain seq x y z
N MET A 1 -30.61 8.66 -27.11
CA MET A 1 -29.57 9.58 -26.61
C MET A 1 -28.53 8.77 -25.85
N GLN A 2 -27.38 8.46 -26.47
CA GLN A 2 -26.32 7.69 -25.82
C GLN A 2 -25.38 8.62 -25.03
N PRO A 3 -24.98 8.26 -23.80
CA PRO A 3 -24.21 9.12 -22.91
C PRO A 3 -22.75 9.24 -23.38
N HIS A 4 -22.49 10.28 -24.15
CA HIS A 4 -21.19 10.72 -24.70
C HIS A 4 -20.21 11.21 -23.62
N TRP A 5 -20.67 11.41 -22.38
CA TRP A 5 -19.82 11.71 -21.23
C TRP A 5 -19.08 10.46 -20.71
N LEU A 6 -19.72 9.29 -20.81
CA LEU A 6 -19.16 8.01 -20.37
C LEU A 6 -18.01 7.58 -21.30
N THR A 7 -18.17 7.79 -22.61
CA THR A 7 -17.10 7.52 -23.58
C THR A 7 -15.93 8.50 -23.45
N ARG A 8 -16.15 9.78 -23.10
CA ARG A 8 -15.04 10.72 -22.83
C ARG A 8 -14.31 10.40 -21.52
N ALA A 9 -15.02 9.98 -20.47
CA ALA A 9 -14.38 9.55 -19.23
C ALA A 9 -13.53 8.29 -19.46
N ILE A 10 -14.04 7.32 -20.23
CA ILE A 10 -13.36 6.07 -20.58
C ILE A 10 -12.17 6.29 -21.55
N LEU A 11 -12.27 7.27 -22.46
CA LEU A 11 -11.23 7.58 -23.46
C LEU A 11 -10.20 8.62 -22.99
N SER A 12 -10.44 9.32 -21.89
CA SER A 12 -9.41 10.17 -21.27
C SER A 12 -8.31 9.27 -20.73
N GLY A 13 -7.06 9.49 -21.14
CA GLY A 13 -5.91 8.63 -20.79
C GLY A 13 -5.69 8.42 -19.27
N GLY A 14 -6.38 9.19 -18.43
CA GLY A 14 -6.40 9.03 -16.97
C GLY A 14 -6.99 7.70 -16.49
N TRP A 15 -8.00 7.12 -17.16
CA TRP A 15 -8.63 5.87 -16.70
C TRP A 15 -7.64 4.70 -16.62
N ARG A 16 -6.78 4.55 -17.62
CA ARG A 16 -5.74 3.51 -17.63
C ARG A 16 -4.72 3.72 -16.51
N SER A 17 -4.39 4.98 -16.18
CA SER A 17 -3.46 5.29 -15.09
C SER A 17 -4.07 4.94 -13.72
N THR A 18 -5.32 5.32 -13.50
CA THR A 18 -6.04 5.02 -12.25
C THR A 18 -6.22 3.52 -12.03
N LEU A 19 -6.62 2.80 -13.09
CA LEU A 19 -6.85 1.36 -13.02
C LEU A 19 -5.57 0.58 -12.67
N ARG A 20 -4.39 1.08 -13.07
CA ARG A 20 -3.10 0.41 -12.85
C ARG A 20 -2.67 0.32 -11.39
N TRP A 21 -3.05 1.27 -10.54
CA TRP A 21 -2.75 1.19 -9.11
C TRP A 21 -3.96 0.69 -8.29
N LEU A 22 -5.17 0.96 -8.76
CA LEU A 22 -6.39 0.56 -8.05
C LEU A 22 -6.65 -0.96 -8.15
N LEU A 23 -6.34 -1.57 -9.30
CA LEU A 23 -6.50 -3.01 -9.52
C LEU A 23 -5.58 -3.85 -8.60
N PRO A 24 -4.27 -3.55 -8.46
CA PRO A 24 -3.42 -4.18 -7.45
C PRO A 24 -3.95 -4.08 -6.03
N VAL A 25 -4.45 -2.90 -5.62
CA VAL A 25 -5.01 -2.68 -4.27
C VAL A 25 -6.23 -3.58 -4.03
N ALA A 26 -7.14 -3.64 -5.00
CA ALA A 26 -8.32 -4.50 -4.91
C ALA A 26 -7.95 -5.99 -4.87
N LEU A 27 -7.03 -6.44 -5.74
CA LEU A 27 -6.55 -7.82 -5.74
C LEU A 27 -5.86 -8.20 -4.44
N ALA A 28 -5.06 -7.30 -3.87
CA ALA A 28 -4.38 -7.52 -2.59
C ALA A 28 -5.39 -7.65 -1.44
N ALA A 29 -6.46 -6.84 -1.43
CA ALA A 29 -7.53 -6.96 -0.43
C ALA A 29 -8.28 -8.30 -0.55
N VAL A 30 -8.61 -8.74 -1.77
CA VAL A 30 -9.24 -10.05 -1.99
C VAL A 30 -8.29 -11.19 -1.57
N ALA A 31 -7.01 -11.12 -1.96
CA ALA A 31 -6.00 -12.10 -1.56
C ALA A 31 -5.81 -12.13 -0.03
N GLN A 32 -5.91 -10.99 0.65
CA GLN A 32 -5.89 -10.93 2.11
C GLN A 32 -7.03 -11.73 2.73
N GLY A 33 -8.25 -11.60 2.19
CA GLY A 33 -9.42 -12.30 2.74
C GLY A 33 -9.40 -13.81 2.48
N VAL A 34 -8.86 -14.23 1.33
CA VAL A 34 -8.95 -15.63 0.89
C VAL A 34 -7.69 -16.43 1.21
N TRP A 35 -6.50 -15.85 1.06
CA TRP A 35 -5.22 -16.56 1.15
C TRP A 35 -4.43 -16.27 2.41
N ALA A 36 -4.49 -15.05 2.98
CA ALA A 36 -3.71 -14.73 4.17
C ALA A 36 -3.96 -15.68 5.36
N PRO A 37 -5.21 -16.15 5.63
CA PRO A 37 -5.45 -17.13 6.69
C PRO A 37 -4.79 -18.48 6.42
N ARG A 38 -4.64 -18.87 5.14
CA ARG A 38 -3.99 -20.13 4.73
C ARG A 38 -2.46 -20.04 4.72
N MET A 39 -1.93 -18.82 4.66
CA MET A 39 -0.50 -18.53 4.74
C MET A 39 -0.07 -18.18 6.17
N ALA A 40 -0.93 -18.35 7.17
CA ALA A 40 -0.59 -18.09 8.56
C ALA A 40 0.47 -19.11 9.03
N ILE A 41 1.63 -18.62 9.48
CA ILE A 41 2.68 -19.46 10.07
C ILE A 41 2.91 -18.95 11.49
N GLY A 42 2.70 -19.79 12.49
CA GLY A 42 2.89 -19.43 13.90
C GLY A 42 1.99 -18.28 14.38
N GLY A 43 0.76 -18.16 13.85
CA GLY A 43 -0.16 -17.07 14.17
C GLY A 43 0.15 -15.73 13.48
N MET A 44 1.22 -15.66 12.71
CA MET A 44 1.60 -14.47 11.93
C MET A 44 1.02 -14.60 10.51
N THR A 45 0.25 -13.60 10.09
CA THR A 45 -0.30 -13.51 8.74
C THR A 45 0.42 -12.42 7.94
N PRO A 46 0.64 -12.62 6.64
CA PRO A 46 1.12 -11.55 5.78
C PRO A 46 0.04 -10.48 5.61
N ASP A 47 0.45 -9.21 5.52
CA ASP A 47 -0.43 -8.09 5.15
C ASP A 47 -0.15 -7.72 3.68
N LEU A 48 -0.83 -8.43 2.78
CA LEU A 48 -0.72 -8.23 1.34
C LEU A 48 -1.16 -6.81 0.90
N PRO A 49 -2.21 -6.20 1.49
CA PRO A 49 -2.59 -4.83 1.23
C PRO A 49 -1.46 -3.83 1.55
N LEU A 50 -0.82 -3.94 2.73
CA LEU A 50 0.34 -3.10 3.08
C LEU A 50 1.52 -3.33 2.13
N LEU A 51 1.81 -4.58 1.79
CA LEU A 51 2.90 -4.91 0.88
C LEU A 51 2.72 -4.27 -0.50
N THR A 52 1.49 -4.35 -1.02
CA THR A 52 1.12 -3.74 -2.30
C THR A 52 1.17 -2.22 -2.22
N LEU A 53 0.71 -1.65 -1.11
CA LEU A 53 0.75 -0.22 -0.86
C LEU A 53 2.19 0.31 -0.81
N ALA A 54 3.13 -0.42 -0.21
CA ALA A 54 4.56 -0.06 -0.21
C ALA A 54 5.14 -0.04 -1.64
N CYS A 55 4.76 -1.03 -2.47
CA CYS A 55 5.19 -1.09 -3.86
C CYS A 55 4.65 0.10 -4.68
N ILE A 56 3.40 0.50 -4.44
CA ILE A 56 2.78 1.67 -5.08
C ILE A 56 3.46 2.95 -4.60
N ALA A 57 3.64 3.12 -3.29
CA ALA A 57 4.27 4.30 -2.71
C ALA A 57 5.69 4.53 -3.24
N MET A 58 6.49 3.46 -3.37
CA MET A 58 7.86 3.55 -3.91
C MET A 58 7.94 3.89 -5.39
N ARG A 59 6.83 3.81 -6.13
CA ARG A 59 6.83 3.95 -7.60
C ARG A 59 5.82 4.98 -8.11
N THR A 60 5.19 5.74 -7.24
CA THR A 60 4.17 6.72 -7.62
C THR A 60 4.36 8.02 -6.84
N THR A 61 3.64 9.07 -7.22
CA THR A 61 3.69 10.34 -6.52
C THR A 61 3.01 10.25 -5.15
N PRO A 62 3.37 11.11 -4.17
CA PRO A 62 2.73 11.13 -2.86
C PRO A 62 1.21 11.25 -2.91
N SER A 63 0.67 11.98 -3.90
CA SER A 63 -0.79 12.09 -4.10
C SER A 63 -1.43 10.76 -4.51
N ILE A 64 -0.80 10.00 -5.40
CA ILE A 64 -1.31 8.66 -5.79
C ILE A 64 -1.16 7.68 -4.63
N ALA A 65 -0.04 7.74 -3.91
CA ALA A 65 0.19 6.93 -2.72
C ALA A 65 -0.84 7.22 -1.62
N ALA A 66 -1.21 8.47 -1.41
CA ALA A 66 -2.26 8.87 -0.47
C ALA A 66 -3.62 8.28 -0.87
N TRP A 67 -4.01 8.38 -2.15
CA TRP A 67 -5.24 7.75 -2.65
C TRP A 67 -5.20 6.23 -2.52
N ALA A 68 -4.09 5.59 -2.88
CA ALA A 68 -3.92 4.15 -2.69
C ALA A 68 -4.03 3.76 -1.22
N GLY A 69 -3.45 4.55 -0.31
CA GLY A 69 -3.55 4.37 1.14
C GLY A 69 -4.99 4.50 1.65
N PHE A 70 -5.74 5.48 1.12
CA PHE A 70 -7.15 5.67 1.45
C PHE A 70 -7.98 4.45 1.04
N PHE A 71 -7.87 4.00 -0.21
CA PHE A 71 -8.62 2.83 -0.71
C PHE A 71 -8.21 1.54 -0.01
N THR A 72 -6.91 1.36 0.25
CA THR A 72 -6.40 0.21 1.02
C THR A 72 -6.98 0.22 2.44
N GLY A 73 -7.02 1.40 3.07
CA GLY A 73 -7.61 1.61 4.37
C GLY A 73 -9.09 1.30 4.41
N LEU A 74 -9.84 1.81 3.44
CA LEU A 74 -11.27 1.57 3.31
C LEU A 74 -11.59 0.09 3.09
N LEU A 75 -10.90 -0.57 2.16
CA LEU A 75 -11.12 -1.99 1.86
C LEU A 75 -10.81 -2.87 3.06
N HIS A 76 -9.67 -2.66 3.71
CA HIS A 76 -9.31 -3.50 4.83
C HIS A 76 -10.14 -3.17 6.09
N ALA A 77 -10.56 -1.91 6.27
CA ALA A 77 -11.57 -1.57 7.27
C ALA A 77 -12.96 -2.14 6.98
N SER A 78 -13.32 -2.42 5.71
CA SER A 78 -14.57 -3.12 5.43
C SER A 78 -14.52 -4.60 5.82
N MET A 79 -13.32 -5.16 5.96
CA MET A 79 -13.09 -6.55 6.39
C MET A 79 -12.99 -6.68 7.92
N LEU A 80 -12.53 -5.62 8.59
CA LEU A 80 -12.47 -5.53 10.05
C LEU A 80 -13.64 -4.67 10.53
N GLU A 81 -14.61 -5.25 11.23
CA GLU A 81 -15.83 -4.55 11.69
C GLU A 81 -15.60 -3.37 12.66
N GLN A 82 -14.35 -2.92 12.85
CA GLN A 82 -13.96 -1.93 13.83
C GLN A 82 -13.03 -0.85 13.22
N THR A 83 -13.35 0.42 13.52
CA THR A 83 -12.47 1.61 13.39
C THR A 83 -12.04 2.03 11.97
N VAL A 84 -13.01 2.14 11.05
CA VAL A 84 -12.79 2.57 9.65
C VAL A 84 -11.93 3.83 9.52
N GLY A 85 -12.23 4.87 10.29
CA GLY A 85 -11.50 6.13 10.22
C GLY A 85 -10.02 5.99 10.58
N SER A 86 -9.71 5.24 11.63
CA SER A 86 -8.32 5.06 12.10
C SER A 86 -7.45 4.32 11.09
N LEU A 87 -8.00 3.28 10.46
CA LEU A 87 -7.33 2.47 9.45
C LEU A 87 -7.10 3.25 8.15
N ILE A 88 -8.05 4.10 7.76
CA ILE A 88 -7.87 5.00 6.61
C ILE A 88 -6.75 5.98 6.91
N VAL A 89 -6.82 6.69 8.04
CA VAL A 89 -5.83 7.72 8.39
C VAL A 89 -4.44 7.12 8.51
N SER A 90 -4.28 5.98 9.20
CA SER A 90 -2.97 5.36 9.40
C SER A 90 -2.31 4.99 8.06
N ARG A 91 -3.06 4.38 7.14
CA ARG A 91 -2.54 3.93 5.84
C ARG A 91 -2.29 5.08 4.88
N VAL A 92 -3.13 6.12 4.89
CA VAL A 92 -2.89 7.33 4.09
C VAL A 92 -1.58 8.00 4.54
N LEU A 93 -1.41 8.23 5.84
CA LEU A 93 -0.21 8.88 6.38
C LEU A 93 1.04 8.03 6.13
N ALA A 94 0.98 6.72 6.40
CA ALA A 94 2.10 5.82 6.19
C ALA A 94 2.49 5.75 4.70
N ALA A 95 1.52 5.58 3.80
CA ALA A 95 1.79 5.51 2.36
C ALA A 95 2.37 6.82 1.81
N THR A 96 1.82 7.94 2.27
CA THR A 96 2.31 9.27 1.88
C THR A 96 3.74 9.45 2.33
N ALA A 97 4.07 9.13 3.59
CA ALA A 97 5.44 9.22 4.10
C ALA A 97 6.43 8.34 3.34
N VAL A 98 6.05 7.09 3.04
CA VAL A 98 6.90 6.15 2.29
C VAL A 98 7.09 6.56 0.84
N ALA A 99 6.17 7.32 0.25
CA ALA A 99 6.34 7.86 -1.11
C ALA A 99 7.44 8.93 -1.24
N TYR A 100 7.94 9.48 -0.12
CA TYR A 100 9.14 10.32 -0.11
C TYR A 100 10.44 9.51 -0.04
N LEU A 101 10.36 8.22 0.32
CA LEU A 101 11.53 7.37 0.50
C LEU A 101 12.38 7.19 -0.78
N PRO A 102 11.81 7.15 -2.00
CA PRO A 102 12.60 7.15 -3.25
C PRO A 102 13.49 8.37 -3.45
N MET A 103 13.29 9.46 -2.70
CA MET A 103 14.20 10.64 -2.73
C MET A 103 15.48 10.38 -1.95
N LEU A 104 15.43 9.45 -0.98
CA LEU A 104 16.55 9.07 -0.14
C LEU A 104 17.20 7.75 -0.60
N LEU A 105 16.42 6.86 -1.21
CA LEU A 105 16.84 5.54 -1.64
C LEU A 105 16.76 5.41 -3.16
N SER A 106 17.77 4.77 -3.76
CA SER A 106 17.80 4.57 -5.21
C SER A 106 16.67 3.60 -5.66
N PRO A 107 15.64 4.06 -6.39
CA PRO A 107 14.48 3.23 -6.75
C PRO A 107 14.83 2.16 -7.80
N ARG A 108 16.04 2.21 -8.37
CA ARG A 108 16.57 1.20 -9.29
C ARG A 108 17.01 -0.08 -8.58
N HIS A 109 17.32 -0.02 -7.29
CA HIS A 109 17.81 -1.18 -6.56
C HIS A 109 16.63 -1.97 -5.96
N PRO A 110 16.46 -3.27 -6.26
CA PRO A 110 15.30 -4.04 -5.80
C PRO A 110 15.24 -4.19 -4.28
N LEU A 111 16.38 -4.11 -3.58
CA LEU A 111 16.39 -4.13 -2.10
C LEU A 111 15.84 -2.85 -1.46
N SER A 112 15.64 -1.77 -2.21
CA SER A 112 15.06 -0.52 -1.68
C SER A 112 13.62 -0.69 -1.19
N ILE A 113 12.93 -1.75 -1.61
CA ILE A 113 11.58 -2.06 -1.11
C ILE A 113 11.57 -2.55 0.34
N LEU A 114 12.66 -3.17 0.82
CA LEU A 114 12.73 -3.71 2.18
C LEU A 114 12.55 -2.60 3.24
N PRO A 115 13.35 -1.51 3.23
CA PRO A 115 13.14 -0.41 4.18
C PRO A 115 11.79 0.28 3.96
N ALA A 116 11.26 0.32 2.74
CA ALA A 116 9.93 0.88 2.46
C ALA A 116 8.81 0.09 3.13
N VAL A 117 8.85 -1.25 3.02
CA VAL A 117 7.87 -2.15 3.64
C VAL A 117 8.00 -2.12 5.16
N ALA A 118 9.22 -2.13 5.69
CA ALA A 118 9.46 -2.02 7.13
C ALA A 118 8.90 -0.70 7.68
N LEU A 119 9.26 0.44 7.05
CA LEU A 119 8.78 1.76 7.45
C LEU A 119 7.25 1.87 7.34
N LEU A 120 6.68 1.41 6.24
CA LEU A 120 5.23 1.44 6.04
C LEU A 120 4.50 0.65 7.13
N THR A 121 4.98 -0.56 7.42
CA THR A 121 4.36 -1.45 8.40
C THR A 121 4.43 -0.83 9.80
N LEU A 122 5.61 -0.34 10.20
CA LEU A 122 5.81 0.33 11.49
C LEU A 122 4.95 1.59 11.62
N MET A 123 4.90 2.43 10.60
CA MET A 123 4.09 3.65 10.63
C MET A 123 2.59 3.34 10.66
N ALA A 124 2.13 2.41 9.81
CA ALA A 124 0.71 2.06 9.76
C ALA A 124 0.23 1.44 11.08
N GLN A 125 1.00 0.53 11.67
CA GLN A 125 0.69 -0.08 12.96
C GLN A 125 0.84 0.93 14.11
N GLY A 126 1.89 1.76 14.10
CA GLY A 126 2.10 2.79 15.10
C GLY A 126 0.98 3.82 15.13
N PHE A 127 0.57 4.34 13.97
CA PHE A 127 -0.57 5.25 13.88
C PHE A 127 -1.89 4.59 14.27
N LEU A 128 -2.08 3.31 13.90
CA LEU A 128 -3.27 2.58 14.30
C LEU A 128 -3.33 2.40 15.83
N TYR A 129 -2.21 2.04 16.46
CA TYR A 129 -2.11 1.89 17.90
C TYR A 129 -2.39 3.21 18.64
N LEU A 130 -1.90 4.34 18.10
CA LEU A 130 -2.19 5.67 18.66
C LEU A 130 -3.67 6.07 18.50
N ALA A 131 -4.31 5.69 17.40
CA ALA A 131 -5.70 6.03 17.12
C ALA A 131 -6.70 5.11 17.84
N ALA A 132 -6.33 3.84 18.04
CA ALA A 132 -7.14 2.81 18.68
C ALA A 132 -6.23 1.94 19.57
N PRO A 133 -5.97 2.36 20.82
CA PRO A 133 -5.10 1.61 21.72
C PRO A 133 -5.67 0.22 22.02
N VAL A 134 -4.84 -0.80 21.84
CA VAL A 134 -5.20 -2.21 22.06
C VAL A 134 -4.93 -2.60 23.51
N VAL A 135 -5.75 -3.50 24.05
CA VAL A 135 -5.72 -3.91 25.47
C VAL A 135 -4.44 -4.70 25.84
N ASP A 136 -3.81 -5.39 24.88
CA ASP A 136 -2.56 -6.13 25.09
C ASP A 136 -1.44 -5.60 24.14
N PRO A 137 -0.54 -4.74 24.64
CA PRO A 137 0.53 -4.17 23.84
C PRO A 137 1.59 -5.19 23.45
N SER A 138 1.76 -6.26 24.23
CA SER A 138 2.79 -7.27 23.99
C SER A 138 2.40 -8.18 22.81
N ALA A 139 1.14 -8.63 22.78
CA ALA A 139 0.59 -9.39 21.68
C ALA A 139 0.53 -8.56 20.38
N PHE A 140 0.18 -7.27 20.50
CA PHE A 140 0.22 -6.35 19.36
C PHE A 140 1.64 -6.19 18.79
N GLY A 141 2.65 -6.01 19.65
CA GLY A 141 4.04 -5.89 19.23
C GLY A 141 4.55 -7.15 18.52
N TRP A 142 4.27 -8.34 19.06
CA TRP A 142 4.69 -9.61 18.45
C TRP A 142 4.03 -9.88 17.10
N THR A 143 2.73 -9.64 16.98
CA THR A 143 2.00 -9.79 15.71
C THR A 143 2.43 -8.76 14.67
N SER A 144 2.70 -7.53 15.13
CA SER A 144 3.21 -6.43 14.30
C SER A 144 4.61 -6.72 13.73
N LEU A 145 5.54 -7.15 14.59
CA LEU A 145 6.88 -7.56 14.17
C LEU A 145 6.84 -8.80 13.26
N GLY A 146 6.02 -9.78 13.61
CA GLY A 146 5.84 -10.99 12.82
C GLY A 146 5.36 -10.71 11.40
N SER A 147 4.29 -9.90 11.27
CA SER A 147 3.78 -9.46 9.97
C SER A 147 4.80 -8.62 9.20
N MET A 148 5.57 -7.76 9.87
CA MET A 148 6.64 -6.98 9.23
C MET A 148 7.72 -7.89 8.62
N VAL A 149 8.21 -8.88 9.37
CA VAL A 149 9.22 -9.84 8.88
C VAL A 149 8.66 -10.67 7.72
N TYR A 150 7.42 -11.13 7.84
CA TYR A 150 6.75 -11.87 6.77
C TYR A 150 6.61 -11.01 5.51
N ASN A 151 6.16 -9.76 5.66
CA ASN A 151 6.02 -8.81 4.57
C ASN A 151 7.38 -8.54 3.90
N MET A 152 8.46 -8.36 4.67
CA MET A 152 9.80 -8.17 4.11
C MET A 152 10.27 -9.39 3.31
N ALA A 153 10.00 -10.61 3.78
CA ALA A 153 10.32 -11.84 3.05
C ALA A 153 9.56 -11.92 1.70
N LEU A 154 8.30 -11.48 1.67
CA LEU A 154 7.48 -11.45 0.46
C LEU A 154 7.69 -10.19 -0.40
N ALA A 155 8.40 -9.18 0.11
CA ALA A 155 8.54 -7.88 -0.55
C ALA A 155 9.25 -8.00 -1.90
N ILE A 156 10.33 -8.76 -1.99
CA ILE A 156 11.10 -8.91 -3.23
C ILE A 156 10.26 -9.52 -4.36
N PRO A 157 9.62 -10.69 -4.21
CA PRO A 157 8.83 -11.27 -5.30
C PRO A 157 7.62 -10.42 -5.67
N VAL A 158 6.95 -9.82 -4.70
CA VAL A 158 5.78 -8.96 -4.96
C VAL A 158 6.20 -7.66 -5.63
N TYR A 159 7.30 -7.05 -5.21
CA TYR A 159 7.84 -5.85 -5.84
C TYR A 159 8.25 -6.11 -7.29
N TRP A 160 8.90 -7.25 -7.55
CA TRP A 160 9.22 -7.66 -8.91
C TRP A 160 7.98 -7.88 -9.78
N LEU A 161 6.92 -8.46 -9.23
CA LEU A 161 5.65 -8.60 -9.94
C LEU A 161 5.00 -7.23 -10.21
N MET A 162 5.00 -6.33 -9.21
CA MET A 162 4.49 -4.97 -9.33
C MET A 162 5.31 -4.13 -10.31
N MET A 163 6.61 -4.40 -10.46
CA MET A 163 7.45 -3.78 -11.49
C MET A 163 6.91 -4.01 -12.90
N ARG A 164 6.30 -5.16 -13.15
CA ARG A 164 5.71 -5.50 -14.46
C ARG A 164 4.36 -4.84 -14.71
N ILE A 165 3.62 -4.53 -13.65
CA ILE A 165 2.24 -4.01 -13.74
C ILE A 165 2.22 -2.48 -13.73
N LEU A 166 3.01 -1.87 -12.85
CA LEU A 166 3.09 -0.42 -12.71
C LEU A 166 4.14 0.15 -13.68
N PRO A 167 3.83 1.18 -14.49
CA PRO A 167 4.83 1.88 -15.28
C PRO A 167 5.80 2.65 -14.35
N PRO A 168 7.07 2.86 -14.74
CA PRO A 168 7.94 3.79 -14.03
C PRO A 168 7.32 5.20 -14.07
N VAL A 169 7.44 5.95 -12.96
CA VAL A 169 7.13 7.39 -12.95
C VAL A 169 7.94 8.06 -14.05
N SER A 170 7.25 8.83 -14.90
CA SER A 170 7.90 9.64 -15.94
C SER A 170 8.82 10.66 -15.28
N GLU A 171 10.04 10.84 -15.79
CA GLU A 171 11.00 11.83 -15.27
C GLU A 171 10.41 13.26 -15.24
N ASP A 172 9.42 13.55 -16.09
CA ASP A 172 8.69 14.81 -16.14
C ASP A 172 7.89 15.11 -14.85
N ASP A 173 7.32 14.09 -14.20
CA ASP A 173 6.55 14.27 -12.95
C ASP A 173 7.48 14.53 -11.75
N THR A 174 8.69 13.96 -11.76
CA THR A 174 9.72 14.23 -10.75
C THR A 174 10.33 15.63 -10.87
N LEU A 175 10.44 16.18 -12.09
CA LEU A 175 10.93 17.55 -12.34
C LEU A 175 9.95 18.63 -11.86
N LEU A 176 8.64 18.35 -11.87
CA LEU A 176 7.62 19.23 -11.31
C LEU A 176 7.63 19.29 -9.78
N TRP A 177 8.23 18.28 -9.13
CA TRP A 177 8.27 18.15 -7.68
C TRP A 177 9.51 18.81 -7.05
N ASN A 178 10.56 19.04 -7.86
CA ASN A 178 11.83 19.61 -7.43
C ASN A 178 11.97 21.12 -7.74
N LYS A 179 10.84 21.80 -8.01
CA LYS A 179 10.73 23.25 -8.19
C LYS A 179 9.91 23.84 -7.04
#